data_AF-A0A8J7DF34-F1
#
_entry.id   AF-A0A8J7DF34-F1
#
_cell.length_a   1.000
_cell.length_b   1.000
_cell.length_c   1.000
_cell.angle_alpha   90.00
_cell.angle_beta   90.00
_cell.angle_gamma   90.00
#
_symmetry.space_group_name_H-M   'P 1'
#
loop_
_entity.id
_entity.type
_entity.pdbx_description
1 polymer ?
#
loop_
_entity_poly.entity_id
_entity_poly.type
_entity_poly.pdbx_seq_one_letter_code
_entity_poly.pdbx_strand_id
1 'polypeptide(L)'
;MAVEAQIRAAIRDCVNRTSRKPFSWGGLMGYQQLLAIGEVLRSLPYREIDTDYLSLLSVWVDLALSNNRSVASDLSEAHQWLRRIANCLRYPNNSDRTSDDVIDITETAQIPLTSFQVRREMEELLQMFQPDHQQNPAQFALKKKLQRLWDKYSTDLLHCYDIPGLPPDNLKIESLFSHLRRHQRRISGRKSTVELRDLGQYQVLFVAQNEKQLLQQIREVPIAEYKTQRRRLAIAQAPRQQKRRLHRNPVSTIQSLVNQHQGLLTVLEFQALKY
;
A
#
# COMPACT_ATOMS: atom_id res chain seq x y z
N MET A 1 -27.79 -8.36 6.59
CA MET A 1 -27.83 -8.15 5.12
C MET A 1 -26.90 -7.04 4.57
N ALA A 2 -26.91 -5.78 5.03
CA ALA A 2 -25.95 -4.75 4.54
C ALA A 2 -24.52 -4.89 5.11
N VAL A 3 -24.40 -5.29 6.39
CA VAL A 3 -23.12 -5.46 7.07
C VAL A 3 -22.35 -6.70 6.54
N GLU A 4 -23.05 -7.81 6.29
CA GLU A 4 -22.49 -9.01 5.65
C GLU A 4 -21.93 -8.71 4.25
N ALA A 5 -22.60 -7.84 3.48
CA ALA A 5 -22.10 -7.40 2.19
C ALA A 5 -20.77 -6.62 2.31
N GLN A 6 -20.60 -5.84 3.39
CA GLN A 6 -19.36 -5.12 3.67
C GLN A 6 -18.24 -6.08 4.10
N ILE A 7 -18.55 -7.12 4.88
CA ILE A 7 -17.58 -8.17 5.25
C ILE A 7 -17.14 -8.95 4.01
N ARG A 8 -18.07 -9.35 3.13
CA ARG A 8 -17.72 -9.96 1.82
C ARG A 8 -16.86 -9.06 0.96
N ALA A 9 -17.19 -7.76 0.91
CA ALA A 9 -16.40 -6.80 0.16
C ALA A 9 -14.98 -6.66 0.73
N ALA A 10 -14.82 -6.74 2.06
CA ALA A 10 -13.51 -6.76 2.72
C ALA A 10 -12.70 -8.00 2.34
N ILE A 11 -13.30 -9.20 2.39
CA ILE A 11 -12.64 -10.45 1.98
C ILE A 11 -12.25 -10.40 0.50
N ARG A 12 -13.16 -9.94 -0.37
CA ARG A 12 -12.87 -9.77 -1.80
C ARG A 12 -11.74 -8.77 -2.03
N ASP A 13 -11.64 -7.70 -1.24
CA ASP A 13 -10.54 -6.74 -1.32
C ASP A 13 -9.21 -7.36 -0.91
N CYS A 14 -9.18 -8.23 0.10
CA CYS A 14 -7.97 -8.99 0.49
C CYS A 14 -7.45 -9.83 -0.68
N VAL A 15 -8.33 -10.60 -1.31
CA VAL A 15 -7.97 -11.52 -2.41
C VAL A 15 -7.52 -10.77 -3.66
N ASN A 16 -8.07 -9.57 -3.91
CA ASN A 16 -7.77 -8.76 -5.10
C ASN A 16 -6.79 -7.60 -4.79
N ARG A 17 -6.03 -7.69 -3.70
CA ARG A 17 -5.16 -6.60 -3.28
C ARG A 17 -3.99 -6.46 -4.24
N THR A 18 -3.90 -5.30 -4.90
CA THR A 18 -2.81 -4.98 -5.82
C THR A 18 -1.53 -4.63 -5.07
N SER A 19 -0.38 -5.07 -5.57
CA SER A 19 0.93 -4.59 -5.12
C SER A 19 1.11 -3.10 -5.40
N ARG A 20 1.86 -2.41 -4.53
CA ARG A 20 2.25 -1.01 -4.69
C ARG A 20 3.75 -0.86 -4.51
N LYS A 21 4.34 0.05 -5.27
CA LYS A 21 5.74 0.45 -5.11
C LYS A 21 5.99 1.08 -3.72
N PRO A 22 7.21 1.01 -3.18
CA PRO A 22 8.33 0.20 -3.67
C PRO A 22 8.25 -1.27 -3.19
N PHE A 23 7.78 -1.50 -1.97
CA PHE A 23 7.83 -2.84 -1.32
C PHE A 23 6.49 -3.27 -0.70
N SER A 24 5.35 -2.79 -1.21
CA SER A 24 4.03 -3.25 -0.74
C SER A 24 3.55 -4.40 -1.63
N TRP A 25 3.68 -5.63 -1.15
CA TRP A 25 3.24 -6.81 -1.89
C TRP A 25 1.79 -7.11 -1.59
N GLY A 26 0.94 -6.98 -2.61
CA GLY A 26 -0.51 -7.07 -2.48
C GLY A 26 -0.95 -8.42 -1.91
N GLY A 27 -0.38 -9.52 -2.41
CA GLY A 27 -0.67 -10.88 -1.93
C GLY A 27 -0.34 -11.08 -0.45
N LEU A 28 0.85 -10.66 0.00
CA LEU A 28 1.24 -10.77 1.41
C LEU A 28 0.37 -9.91 2.33
N MET A 29 0.12 -8.66 1.94
CA MET A 29 -0.76 -7.76 2.71
C MET A 29 -2.22 -8.25 2.72
N GLY A 30 -2.69 -8.84 1.62
CA GLY A 30 -4.02 -9.44 1.51
C GLY A 30 -4.15 -10.65 2.43
N TYR A 31 -3.14 -11.51 2.48
CA TYR A 31 -3.08 -12.66 3.39
C TYR A 31 -3.08 -12.23 4.86
N GLN A 32 -2.25 -11.26 5.25
CA GLN A 32 -2.25 -10.70 6.61
C GLN A 32 -3.59 -10.07 7.00
N GLN A 33 -4.23 -9.39 6.06
CA GLN A 33 -5.55 -8.81 6.26
C GLN A 33 -6.64 -9.89 6.40
N LEU A 34 -6.51 -11.00 5.65
CA LEU A 34 -7.40 -12.15 5.77
C LEU A 34 -7.22 -12.88 7.11
N LEU A 35 -5.98 -13.00 7.61
CA LEU A 35 -5.69 -13.50 8.96
C LEU A 35 -6.43 -12.67 10.02
N ALA A 36 -6.30 -11.33 9.95
CA ALA A 36 -6.99 -10.42 10.87
C ALA A 36 -8.52 -10.54 10.78
N ILE A 37 -9.09 -10.75 9.59
CA ILE A 37 -10.53 -11.03 9.44
C ILE A 37 -10.89 -12.34 10.12
N GLY A 38 -10.12 -13.42 9.87
CA GLY A 38 -10.36 -14.74 10.46
C GLY A 38 -10.29 -14.74 11.98
N GLU A 39 -9.33 -14.01 12.57
CA GLU A 39 -9.23 -13.84 14.02
C GLU A 39 -10.48 -13.21 14.63
N VAL A 40 -11.02 -12.17 14.00
CA VAL A 40 -12.25 -11.51 14.47
C VAL A 40 -13.49 -12.38 14.25
N LEU A 41 -13.54 -13.17 13.18
CA LEU A 41 -14.64 -14.11 12.97
C LEU A 41 -14.61 -15.27 13.96
N ARG A 42 -13.42 -15.75 14.35
CA ARG A 42 -13.25 -16.82 15.35
C ARG A 42 -13.60 -16.39 16.78
N SER A 43 -13.54 -15.09 17.09
CA SER A 43 -13.88 -14.57 18.42
C SER A 43 -15.40 -14.36 18.63
N LEU A 44 -16.21 -14.70 17.63
CA LEU A 44 -17.66 -14.58 17.69
C LEU A 44 -18.30 -15.65 18.60
N PRO A 45 -19.21 -15.27 19.52
CA PRO A 45 -19.98 -16.22 20.30
C PRO A 45 -20.98 -16.96 19.40
N TYR A 46 -21.08 -18.28 19.59
CA TYR A 46 -22.09 -19.12 18.94
C TYR A 46 -23.51 -18.70 19.38
N ARG A 47 -24.46 -18.60 18.43
CA ARG A 47 -25.88 -18.35 18.70
C ARG A 47 -26.74 -19.45 18.06
N GLU A 48 -27.80 -19.87 18.76
CA GLU A 48 -28.66 -21.02 18.40
C GLU A 48 -29.65 -20.76 17.25
N ILE A 49 -29.95 -19.50 16.94
CA ILE A 49 -30.92 -19.15 15.88
C ILE A 49 -30.22 -19.19 14.52
N ASP A 50 -30.40 -20.32 13.84
CA ASP A 50 -30.15 -20.64 12.42
C ASP A 50 -28.83 -20.16 11.79
N THR A 51 -27.99 -21.14 11.43
CA THR A 51 -26.85 -21.06 10.49
C THR A 51 -26.22 -19.66 10.37
N ASP A 52 -25.54 -19.24 11.43
CA ASP A 52 -24.86 -17.95 11.45
C ASP A 52 -23.89 -17.85 10.26
N TYR A 53 -24.28 -17.05 9.27
CA TYR A 53 -23.56 -16.82 8.03
C TYR A 53 -22.08 -16.49 8.30
N LEU A 54 -21.79 -15.78 9.39
CA LEU A 54 -20.43 -15.44 9.80
C LEU A 54 -19.64 -16.64 10.33
N SER A 55 -20.30 -17.58 11.00
CA SER A 55 -19.68 -18.84 11.45
C SER A 55 -19.27 -19.71 10.25
N LEU A 56 -20.16 -19.88 9.26
CA LEU A 56 -19.80 -20.56 8.01
C LEU A 56 -18.68 -19.84 7.27
N LEU A 57 -18.74 -18.50 7.21
CA LEU A 57 -17.69 -17.69 6.58
C LEU A 57 -16.33 -17.85 7.28
N SER A 58 -16.30 -17.97 8.60
CA SER A 58 -15.08 -18.23 9.37
C SER A 58 -14.39 -19.52 8.91
N VAL A 59 -15.15 -20.61 8.75
CA VAL A 59 -14.63 -21.90 8.28
C VAL A 59 -13.97 -21.77 6.90
N TRP A 60 -14.63 -21.08 5.97
CA TRP A 60 -14.06 -20.85 4.62
C TRP A 60 -12.82 -19.95 4.64
N VAL A 61 -12.80 -18.95 5.51
CA VAL A 61 -11.62 -18.08 5.70
C VAL A 61 -10.45 -18.90 6.26
N ASP A 62 -10.69 -19.73 7.27
CA ASP A 62 -9.65 -20.57 7.87
C ASP A 62 -9.10 -21.62 6.87
N LEU A 63 -9.97 -22.21 6.05
CA LEU A 63 -9.55 -23.11 4.96
C LEU A 63 -8.71 -22.37 3.90
N ALA A 64 -9.10 -21.16 3.52
CA ALA A 64 -8.31 -20.36 2.59
C ALA A 64 -6.94 -19.99 3.18
N LEU A 65 -6.88 -19.69 4.48
CA LEU A 65 -5.63 -19.40 5.19
C LEU A 65 -4.74 -20.63 5.29
N SER A 66 -5.28 -21.81 5.60
CA SER A 66 -4.51 -23.05 5.66
C SER A 66 -3.90 -23.40 4.30
N ASN A 67 -4.69 -23.31 3.23
CA ASN A 67 -4.24 -23.67 1.88
C ASN A 67 -3.15 -22.74 1.35
N ASN A 68 -3.12 -21.48 1.80
CA ASN A 68 -2.16 -20.49 1.33
C ASN A 68 -0.99 -20.24 2.30
N ARG A 69 -0.92 -20.96 3.43
CA ARG A 69 0.07 -20.71 4.49
C ARG A 69 1.51 -20.87 4.00
N SER A 70 1.81 -21.95 3.28
CA SER A 70 3.16 -22.23 2.75
C SER A 70 3.60 -21.14 1.76
N VAL A 71 2.73 -20.81 0.81
CA VAL A 71 2.97 -19.77 -0.21
C VAL A 71 3.15 -18.39 0.44
N ALA A 72 2.34 -18.07 1.45
CA ALA A 72 2.46 -16.81 2.18
C ALA A 72 3.77 -16.73 2.98
N SER A 73 4.22 -17.85 3.56
CA SER A 73 5.51 -17.94 4.26
C SER A 73 6.68 -17.71 3.30
N ASP A 74 6.69 -18.40 2.16
CA ASP A 74 7.71 -18.23 1.12
C ASP A 74 7.77 -16.78 0.60
N LEU A 75 6.60 -16.18 0.32
CA LEU A 75 6.51 -14.76 -0.06
C LEU A 75 6.98 -13.82 1.06
N SER A 76 6.69 -14.12 2.32
CA SER A 76 7.14 -13.30 3.45
C SER A 76 8.66 -13.29 3.55
N GLU A 77 9.30 -14.45 3.40
CA GLU A 77 10.76 -14.57 3.42
C GLU A 77 11.40 -13.89 2.20
N ALA A 78 10.84 -14.09 1.00
CA ALA A 78 11.29 -13.37 -0.20
C ALA A 78 11.20 -11.84 -0.02
N HIS A 79 10.15 -11.35 0.65
CA HIS A 79 9.98 -9.93 0.95
C HIS A 79 11.05 -9.41 1.93
N GLN A 80 11.40 -10.20 2.94
CA GLN A 80 12.48 -9.86 3.87
C GLN A 80 13.83 -9.78 3.15
N TRP A 81 14.12 -10.72 2.26
CA TRP A 81 15.31 -10.65 1.40
C TRP A 81 15.34 -9.39 0.55
N LEU A 82 14.23 -9.04 -0.11
CA LEU A 82 14.13 -7.80 -0.88
C LEU A 82 14.40 -6.55 -0.03
N ARG A 83 13.94 -6.52 1.23
CA ARG A 83 14.25 -5.43 2.17
C ARG A 83 15.73 -5.38 2.56
N ARG A 84 16.37 -6.52 2.78
CA ARG A 84 17.83 -6.58 3.05
C ARG A 84 18.63 -6.02 1.88
N ILE A 85 18.23 -6.38 0.65
CA ILE A 85 18.84 -5.84 -0.58
C ILE A 85 18.62 -4.33 -0.69
N ALA A 86 17.40 -3.86 -0.42
CA ALA A 86 17.10 -2.42 -0.42
C ALA A 86 17.96 -1.66 0.60
N ASN A 87 18.15 -2.23 1.79
CA ASN A 87 19.01 -1.65 2.82
C ASN A 87 20.50 -1.67 2.41
N CYS A 88 20.99 -2.73 1.77
CA CYS A 88 22.33 -2.79 1.19
C CYS A 88 22.55 -1.64 0.19
N LEU A 89 21.57 -1.40 -0.68
CA LEU A 89 21.56 -0.29 -1.63
C LEU A 89 21.18 1.07 -1.02
N ARG A 90 21.10 1.17 0.31
CA ARG A 90 20.70 2.38 1.07
C ARG A 90 19.45 3.05 0.51
N TYR A 91 18.51 2.26 0.00
CA TYR A 91 17.26 2.75 -0.55
C TYR A 91 16.46 3.45 0.55
N PRO A 92 15.96 4.68 0.34
CA PRO A 92 15.37 5.46 1.41
C PRO A 92 14.11 4.80 1.97
N ASN A 93 14.11 4.56 3.29
CA ASN A 93 12.96 4.03 4.00
C ASN A 93 11.92 5.16 4.17
N ASN A 94 10.83 5.08 3.41
CA ASN A 94 9.72 6.05 3.50
C ASN A 94 8.92 5.97 4.82
N SER A 95 9.31 5.12 5.78
CA SER A 95 8.67 5.03 7.10
C SER A 95 8.97 6.25 7.98
N ASP A 96 10.07 6.96 7.75
CA ASP A 96 10.53 8.07 8.60
C ASP A 96 10.06 9.45 8.10
N ARG A 97 9.12 9.49 7.14
CA ARG A 97 8.53 10.76 6.67
C ARG A 97 7.40 11.23 7.60
N THR A 98 7.69 11.36 8.89
CA THR A 98 6.81 11.97 9.88
C THR A 98 7.49 13.10 10.62
N SER A 99 7.94 14.13 9.90
CA SER A 99 7.97 15.52 10.36
C SER A 99 8.52 16.40 9.25
N ASP A 100 7.93 17.58 9.11
CA ASP A 100 8.52 18.73 8.41
C ASP A 100 9.74 19.24 9.20
N ASP A 101 10.72 18.38 9.45
CA ASP A 101 11.99 18.83 10.01
C ASP A 101 12.90 19.20 8.85
N VAL A 102 13.21 20.49 8.80
CA VAL A 102 14.43 21.02 8.22
C VAL A 102 15.56 20.16 8.78
N ILE A 103 16.03 19.18 8.01
CA ILE A 103 17.15 18.35 8.42
C ILE A 103 18.37 19.26 8.43
N ASP A 104 18.74 19.66 9.65
CA ASP A 104 20.05 20.18 9.99
C ASP A 104 21.12 19.34 9.30
N ILE A 105 22.03 20.04 8.63
CA ILE A 105 23.09 19.49 7.78
C ILE A 105 24.22 18.88 8.64
N THR A 106 23.92 18.51 9.87
CA THR A 106 24.90 18.19 10.91
C THR A 106 24.39 17.08 11.80
N GLU A 107 24.29 15.85 11.29
CA GLU A 107 24.40 14.63 12.12
C GLU A 107 24.37 13.35 11.28
N THR A 108 25.31 13.22 10.35
CA THR A 108 26.06 11.96 10.21
C THR A 108 27.23 12.24 9.30
N ALA A 109 28.41 12.38 9.90
CA ALA A 109 29.67 12.13 9.22
C ALA A 109 29.70 10.64 8.83
N GLN A 110 28.90 10.27 7.83
CA GLN A 110 28.91 8.95 7.22
C GLN A 110 30.15 8.93 6.33
N ILE A 111 31.09 8.05 6.68
CA ILE A 111 32.17 7.61 5.81
C ILE A 111 31.57 7.43 4.40
N PRO A 112 32.14 8.06 3.35
CA PRO A 112 31.58 7.96 2.01
C PRO A 112 31.56 6.48 1.61
N LEU A 113 30.34 5.94 1.53
CA LEU A 113 30.10 4.56 1.13
C LEU A 113 30.57 4.41 -0.31
N THR A 114 31.53 3.53 -0.57
CA THR A 114 32.10 3.36 -1.92
C THR A 114 31.37 2.28 -2.70
N SER A 115 31.42 2.36 -4.03
CA SER A 115 30.88 1.31 -4.91
C SER A 115 31.43 -0.08 -4.58
N PHE A 116 32.71 -0.15 -4.19
CA PHE A 116 33.37 -1.40 -3.81
C PHE A 116 32.73 -2.03 -2.58
N GLN A 117 32.43 -1.23 -1.55
CA GLN A 117 31.78 -1.72 -0.32
C GLN A 117 30.38 -2.27 -0.62
N VAL A 118 29.57 -1.51 -1.37
CA VAL A 118 28.21 -1.92 -1.74
C VAL A 118 28.24 -3.17 -2.62
N ARG A 119 29.17 -3.26 -3.56
CA ARG A 119 29.34 -4.45 -4.40
C ARG A 119 29.63 -5.68 -3.55
N ARG A 120 30.59 -5.60 -2.63
CA ARG A 120 30.96 -6.71 -1.75
C ARG A 120 29.79 -7.14 -0.87
N GLU A 121 29.12 -6.18 -0.22
CA GLU A 121 27.92 -6.46 0.60
C GLU A 121 26.82 -7.15 -0.22
N MET A 122 26.60 -6.69 -1.46
CA MET A 122 25.59 -7.28 -2.34
C MET A 122 25.96 -8.69 -2.81
N GLU A 123 27.22 -8.93 -3.15
CA GLU A 123 27.71 -10.26 -3.54
C GLU A 123 27.60 -11.26 -2.39
N GLU A 124 27.98 -10.87 -1.17
CA GLU A 124 27.80 -11.66 0.05
C GLU A 124 26.31 -11.98 0.29
N LEU A 125 25.43 -10.99 0.16
CA LEU A 125 23.98 -11.20 0.28
C LEU A 125 23.43 -12.18 -0.77
N LEU A 126 23.88 -12.07 -2.02
CA LEU A 126 23.48 -12.99 -3.11
C LEU A 126 24.01 -14.41 -2.89
N GLN A 127 25.18 -14.56 -2.30
CA GLN A 127 25.77 -15.85 -1.94
C GLN A 127 25.01 -16.52 -0.80
N MET A 128 24.61 -15.76 0.24
CA MET A 128 23.81 -16.27 1.35
C MET A 128 22.38 -16.63 0.93
N PHE A 129 21.80 -15.91 -0.02
CA PHE A 129 20.44 -16.16 -0.48
C PHE A 129 20.40 -17.37 -1.42
N GLN A 130 20.21 -18.60 -0.90
CA GLN A 130 20.14 -19.84 -1.69
C GLN A 130 18.81 -20.60 -1.48
N PRO A 131 17.70 -20.13 -2.08
CA PRO A 131 16.42 -20.78 -1.97
C PRO A 131 16.36 -22.07 -2.81
N ASP A 132 15.71 -23.09 -2.27
CA ASP A 132 15.34 -24.29 -3.01
C ASP A 132 14.15 -24.03 -3.94
N HIS A 133 14.31 -24.33 -5.22
CA HIS A 133 13.28 -24.17 -6.26
C HIS A 133 11.99 -24.97 -6.01
N GLN A 134 12.07 -26.13 -5.35
CA GLN A 134 10.89 -26.99 -5.10
C GLN A 134 10.09 -26.53 -3.88
N GLN A 135 10.79 -26.16 -2.81
CA GLN A 135 10.14 -25.76 -1.56
C GLN A 135 9.77 -24.27 -1.54
N ASN A 136 10.61 -23.41 -2.14
CA ASN A 136 10.52 -21.95 -2.06
C ASN A 136 10.52 -21.28 -3.45
N PRO A 137 9.47 -21.52 -4.27
CA PRO A 137 9.43 -21.04 -5.65
C PRO A 137 9.43 -19.51 -5.77
N ALA A 138 8.84 -18.76 -4.84
CA ALA A 138 8.80 -17.30 -4.88
C ALA A 138 10.18 -16.69 -4.58
N GLN A 139 10.88 -17.20 -3.56
CA GLN A 139 12.26 -16.82 -3.28
C GLN A 139 13.18 -17.14 -4.46
N PHE A 140 13.06 -18.32 -5.06
CA PHE A 140 13.84 -18.71 -6.22
C PHE A 140 13.61 -17.78 -7.42
N ALA A 141 12.34 -17.44 -7.71
CA ALA A 141 12.00 -16.49 -8.76
C ALA A 141 12.60 -15.11 -8.51
N LEU A 142 12.56 -14.63 -7.26
CA LEU A 142 13.19 -13.37 -6.85
C LEU A 142 14.71 -13.41 -7.08
N LYS A 143 15.40 -14.42 -6.55
CA LYS A 143 16.86 -14.58 -6.73
C LYS A 143 17.25 -14.57 -8.20
N LYS A 144 16.59 -15.40 -9.01
CA LYS A 144 16.88 -15.53 -10.44
C LYS A 144 16.72 -14.20 -11.17
N LYS A 145 15.67 -13.43 -10.85
CA LYS A 145 15.45 -12.12 -11.47
C LYS A 145 16.46 -11.09 -10.99
N LEU A 146 16.79 -11.10 -9.70
CA LEU A 146 17.75 -10.20 -9.08
C LEU A 146 19.16 -10.40 -9.64
N GLN A 147 19.65 -11.64 -9.71
CA GLN A 147 20.96 -11.97 -10.29
C GLN A 147 21.05 -11.44 -11.72
N ARG A 148 20.06 -11.73 -12.57
CA ARG A 148 20.01 -11.21 -13.95
C ARG A 148 20.05 -9.69 -14.04
N LEU A 149 19.41 -8.98 -13.11
CA LEU A 149 19.42 -7.52 -13.07
C LEU A 149 20.77 -6.99 -12.56
N TRP A 150 21.33 -7.64 -11.56
CA TRP A 150 22.63 -7.31 -11.00
C TRP A 150 23.75 -7.51 -12.04
N ASP A 151 23.80 -8.65 -12.71
CA ASP A 151 24.78 -8.95 -13.76
C ASP A 151 24.72 -7.92 -14.91
N LYS A 152 23.51 -7.43 -15.21
CA LYS A 152 23.30 -6.49 -16.31
C LYS A 152 23.59 -5.03 -15.95
N TYR A 153 23.25 -4.60 -14.74
CA TYR A 153 23.21 -3.18 -14.38
C TYR A 153 24.12 -2.79 -13.21
N SER A 154 24.80 -3.73 -12.54
CA SER A 154 25.60 -3.44 -11.35
C SER A 154 26.73 -2.44 -11.63
N THR A 155 27.38 -2.52 -12.79
CA THR A 155 28.43 -1.56 -13.18
C THR A 155 27.90 -0.14 -13.20
N ASP A 156 26.78 0.06 -13.88
CA ASP A 156 26.22 1.39 -14.12
C ASP A 156 25.54 1.95 -12.87
N LEU A 157 24.92 1.09 -12.06
CA LEU A 157 24.22 1.47 -10.84
C LEU A 157 25.18 1.97 -9.76
N LEU A 158 26.36 1.36 -9.64
CA LEU A 158 27.25 1.61 -8.51
C LEU A 158 27.98 2.96 -8.56
N HIS A 159 28.01 3.63 -9.72
CA HIS A 159 28.63 4.94 -9.86
C HIS A 159 28.01 6.02 -8.96
N CYS A 160 26.74 5.86 -8.53
CA CYS A 160 26.09 6.80 -7.63
C CYS A 160 26.70 6.84 -6.21
N TYR A 161 27.50 5.83 -5.84
CA TYR A 161 28.23 5.80 -4.57
C TYR A 161 29.59 6.49 -4.66
N ASP A 162 30.23 6.49 -5.83
CA ASP A 162 31.57 7.06 -6.01
C ASP A 162 31.53 8.54 -6.41
N ILE A 163 30.48 8.99 -7.11
CA ILE A 163 30.34 10.34 -7.63
C ILE A 163 29.53 11.20 -6.65
N PRO A 164 30.15 12.19 -5.98
CA PRO A 164 29.44 13.08 -5.06
C PRO A 164 28.29 13.80 -5.76
N GLY A 165 27.10 13.76 -5.17
CA GLY A 165 25.91 14.47 -5.66
C GLY A 165 25.12 13.75 -6.76
N LEU A 166 25.59 12.61 -7.28
CA LEU A 166 24.79 11.76 -8.17
C LEU A 166 23.71 11.03 -7.35
N PRO A 167 22.40 11.22 -7.62
CA PRO A 167 21.37 10.56 -6.83
C PRO A 167 21.40 9.04 -7.00
N PRO A 168 21.25 8.25 -5.91
CA PRO A 168 21.21 6.79 -5.99
C PRO A 168 19.89 6.25 -6.54
N ASP A 169 18.85 7.08 -6.60
CA ASP A 169 17.53 6.72 -7.11
C ASP A 169 16.88 7.85 -7.90
N ASN A 170 15.79 7.50 -8.60
CA ASN A 170 14.97 8.44 -9.36
C ASN A 170 13.68 8.86 -8.64
N LEU A 171 13.55 8.63 -7.33
CA LEU A 171 12.27 8.76 -6.61
C LEU A 171 11.77 10.20 -6.57
N LYS A 172 12.67 11.16 -6.43
CA LYS A 172 12.33 12.60 -6.49
C LYS A 172 11.66 12.94 -7.82
N ILE A 173 12.21 12.41 -8.92
CA ILE A 173 11.69 12.59 -10.28
C ILE A 173 10.34 11.87 -10.46
N GLU A 174 10.22 10.61 -10.03
CA GLU A 174 8.94 9.87 -10.09
C GLU A 174 7.84 10.58 -9.27
N SER A 175 8.19 11.12 -8.11
CA SER A 175 7.28 11.87 -7.23
C SER A 175 6.78 13.15 -7.90
N LEU A 176 7.70 13.93 -8.48
CA LEU A 176 7.38 15.15 -9.24
C LEU A 176 6.41 14.85 -10.40
N PHE A 177 6.71 13.86 -11.24
CA PHE A 177 5.82 13.49 -12.34
C PHE A 177 4.47 12.98 -11.85
N SER A 178 4.43 12.26 -10.73
CA SER A 178 3.18 11.84 -10.11
C SER A 178 2.36 13.03 -9.61
N HIS A 179 2.99 14.05 -9.04
CA HIS A 179 2.34 15.30 -8.61
C HIS A 179 1.73 16.03 -9.79
N LEU A 180 2.50 16.23 -10.86
CA LEU A 180 2.05 16.87 -12.09
C LEU A 180 0.85 16.13 -12.72
N ARG A 181 0.93 14.80 -12.86
CA ARG A 181 -0.19 13.98 -13.36
C ARG A 181 -1.45 14.09 -12.52
N ARG A 182 -1.32 14.14 -11.18
CA ARG A 182 -2.47 14.33 -10.29
C ARG A 182 -3.06 15.72 -10.42
N HIS A 183 -2.22 16.75 -10.51
CA HIS A 183 -2.64 18.13 -10.70
C HIS A 183 -3.38 18.30 -12.03
N GLN A 184 -2.82 17.79 -13.14
CA GLN A 184 -3.47 17.90 -14.45
C GLN A 184 -4.82 17.20 -14.51
N ARG A 185 -4.94 16.01 -13.91
CA ARG A 185 -6.22 15.29 -13.85
C ARG A 185 -7.28 16.05 -13.03
N ARG A 186 -6.87 16.83 -12.03
CA ARG A 186 -7.79 17.63 -11.21
C ARG A 186 -8.30 18.84 -11.98
N ILE A 187 -7.43 19.52 -12.72
CA ILE A 187 -7.81 20.70 -13.51
C ILE A 187 -8.61 20.30 -14.75
N SER A 188 -8.09 19.35 -15.53
CA SER A 188 -8.72 18.96 -16.80
C SER A 188 -9.91 18.01 -16.65
N GLY A 189 -10.02 17.31 -15.52
CA GLY A 189 -10.98 16.20 -15.34
C GLY A 189 -10.68 14.96 -16.19
N ARG A 190 -9.65 14.97 -17.04
CA ARG A 190 -9.32 13.89 -17.98
C ARG A 190 -8.30 12.94 -17.37
N LYS A 191 -8.44 11.62 -17.60
CA LYS A 191 -7.47 10.60 -17.17
C LYS A 191 -6.16 10.67 -17.97
N SER A 192 -6.27 11.07 -19.25
CA SER A 192 -5.14 11.22 -20.17
C SER A 192 -4.15 12.26 -19.65
N THR A 193 -2.87 11.97 -19.81
CA THR A 193 -1.76 12.86 -19.45
C THR A 193 -0.91 13.19 -20.67
N VAL A 194 -1.53 13.16 -21.87
CA VAL A 194 -0.85 13.52 -23.13
C VAL A 194 -0.42 14.98 -23.10
N GLU A 195 -1.28 15.87 -22.63
CA GLU A 195 -0.97 17.31 -22.47
C GLU A 195 0.26 17.56 -21.57
N LEU A 196 0.56 16.66 -20.61
CA LEU A 196 1.77 16.72 -19.77
C LEU A 196 3.05 16.30 -20.52
N ARG A 197 2.95 15.57 -21.62
CA ARG A 197 4.09 15.24 -22.47
C ARG A 197 4.52 16.45 -23.29
N ASP A 198 3.53 17.19 -23.77
CA ASP A 198 3.74 18.32 -24.68
C ASP A 198 4.00 19.62 -23.92
N LEU A 199 3.36 19.81 -22.75
CA LEU A 199 3.42 21.03 -21.94
C LEU A 199 4.02 20.84 -20.55
N GLY A 200 4.51 19.64 -20.21
CA GLY A 200 4.93 19.28 -18.84
C GLY A 200 6.04 20.17 -18.26
N GLN A 201 6.95 20.63 -19.11
CA GLN A 201 8.01 21.59 -18.75
C GLN A 201 7.45 22.95 -18.30
N TYR A 202 6.31 23.37 -18.85
CA TYR A 202 5.65 24.63 -18.50
C TYR A 202 4.68 24.48 -17.31
N GLN A 203 4.08 23.31 -17.10
CA GLN A 203 3.18 23.08 -15.96
C GLN A 203 3.85 23.06 -14.59
N VAL A 204 5.16 22.79 -14.52
CA VAL A 204 5.94 22.99 -13.28
C VAL A 204 5.87 24.46 -12.81
N LEU A 205 5.64 25.40 -13.75
CA LEU A 205 5.54 26.84 -13.50
C LEU A 205 4.10 27.33 -13.25
N PHE A 206 3.08 26.50 -13.48
CA PHE A 206 1.64 26.84 -13.33
C PHE A 206 1.01 26.28 -12.04
N VAL A 207 1.80 26.12 -10.98
CA VAL A 207 1.28 26.12 -9.61
C VAL A 207 1.06 27.58 -9.25
N ALA A 208 -0.10 27.93 -8.65
CA ALA A 208 -0.33 29.29 -8.16
C ALA A 208 0.92 29.79 -7.44
N GLN A 209 1.52 30.87 -7.95
CA GLN A 209 2.89 31.25 -7.57
C GLN A 209 2.95 31.78 -6.14
N ASN A 210 1.79 32.14 -5.58
CA ASN A 210 1.62 32.53 -4.20
C ASN A 210 0.17 32.29 -3.72
N GLU A 211 -0.01 32.36 -2.41
CA GLU A 211 -1.29 32.16 -1.72
C GLU A 211 -2.39 33.12 -2.21
N LYS A 212 -2.04 34.37 -2.53
CA LYS A 212 -2.98 35.38 -3.03
C LYS A 212 -3.66 34.95 -4.33
N GLN A 213 -2.89 34.41 -5.28
CA GLN A 213 -3.38 33.97 -6.58
C GLN A 213 -4.29 32.74 -6.45
N LEU A 214 -3.93 31.80 -5.58
CA LEU A 214 -4.76 30.63 -5.28
C LEU A 214 -6.09 31.04 -4.65
N LEU A 215 -6.05 31.99 -3.71
CA LEU A 215 -7.21 32.46 -2.97
C LEU A 215 -8.18 33.23 -3.89
N GLN A 216 -7.66 33.98 -4.87
CA GLN A 216 -8.46 34.63 -5.91
C GLN A 216 -9.20 33.60 -6.78
N GLN A 217 -8.52 32.55 -7.24
CA GLN A 217 -9.14 31.47 -8.02
C GLN A 217 -10.21 30.70 -7.23
N ILE A 218 -10.00 30.49 -5.93
CA ILE A 218 -11.00 29.83 -5.07
C ILE A 218 -12.25 30.70 -4.89
N ARG A 219 -12.11 32.03 -4.84
CA ARG A 219 -13.22 32.98 -4.64
C ARG A 219 -14.18 33.06 -5.83
N GLU A 220 -13.74 32.66 -7.02
CA GLU A 220 -14.57 32.64 -8.25
C GLU A 220 -15.57 31.48 -8.27
N VAL A 221 -15.42 30.49 -7.39
CA VAL A 221 -16.31 29.31 -7.33
C VAL A 221 -17.48 29.56 -6.39
N PRO A 222 -18.75 29.51 -6.87
CA PRO A 222 -19.91 29.64 -6.00
C PRO A 222 -19.95 28.58 -4.89
N ILE A 223 -20.16 29.01 -3.64
CA ILE A 223 -20.15 28.14 -2.45
C ILE A 223 -21.15 26.98 -2.57
N ALA A 224 -22.31 27.20 -3.20
CA ALA A 224 -23.34 26.19 -3.40
C ALA A 224 -22.87 25.06 -4.34
N GLU A 225 -22.17 25.41 -5.43
CA GLU A 225 -21.60 24.45 -6.37
C GLU A 225 -20.45 23.67 -5.72
N TYR A 226 -19.58 24.36 -4.97
CA TYR A 226 -18.53 23.72 -4.18
C TYR A 226 -19.10 22.67 -3.22
N LYS A 227 -20.12 23.02 -2.42
CA LYS A 227 -20.76 22.09 -1.47
C LYS A 227 -21.39 20.88 -2.17
N THR A 228 -22.03 21.09 -3.32
CA THR A 228 -22.64 20.02 -4.12
C THR A 228 -21.58 19.05 -4.65
N GLN A 229 -20.50 19.57 -5.23
CA GLN A 229 -19.39 18.74 -5.70
C GLN A 229 -18.66 18.05 -4.54
N ARG A 230 -18.54 18.71 -3.38
CA ARG A 230 -17.94 18.12 -2.17
C ARG A 230 -18.76 16.93 -1.65
N ARG A 231 -20.09 17.00 -1.69
CA ARG A 231 -20.99 15.88 -1.35
C ARG A 231 -20.88 14.74 -2.36
N ARG A 232 -20.93 15.03 -3.66
CA ARG A 232 -20.73 14.01 -4.73
C ARG A 232 -19.39 13.29 -4.58
N LEU A 233 -18.34 14.04 -4.30
CA LEU A 233 -17.01 13.51 -4.09
C LEU A 233 -16.93 12.71 -2.78
N ALA A 234 -17.61 13.12 -1.70
CA ALA A 234 -17.71 12.32 -0.47
C ALA A 234 -18.40 10.96 -0.70
N ILE A 235 -19.52 10.95 -1.43
CA ILE A 235 -20.24 9.71 -1.81
C ILE A 235 -19.34 8.82 -2.67
N ALA A 236 -18.70 9.38 -3.69
CA ALA A 236 -17.77 8.65 -4.56
C ALA A 236 -16.51 8.14 -3.81
N GLN A 237 -16.12 8.82 -2.73
CA GLN A 237 -14.98 8.44 -1.90
C GLN A 237 -15.36 7.46 -0.78
N ALA A 238 -16.62 7.32 -0.38
CA ALA A 238 -17.03 6.47 0.73
C ALA A 238 -16.50 5.01 0.60
N PRO A 239 -16.61 4.34 -0.56
CA PRO A 239 -16.00 3.01 -0.75
C PRO A 239 -14.47 3.02 -0.60
N ARG A 240 -13.81 4.10 -1.05
CA ARG A 240 -12.35 4.25 -0.93
C ARG A 240 -11.92 4.53 0.50
N GLN A 241 -12.71 5.27 1.27
CA GLN A 241 -12.46 5.55 2.68
C GLN A 241 -12.61 4.26 3.51
N GLN A 242 -13.61 3.44 3.22
CA GLN A 242 -13.76 2.14 3.85
C GLN A 242 -12.55 1.23 3.57
N LYS A 243 -12.14 1.11 2.29
CA LYS A 243 -10.89 0.39 1.94
C LYS A 243 -9.67 0.95 2.65
N ARG A 244 -9.56 2.29 2.74
CA ARG A 244 -8.44 2.94 3.44
C ARG A 244 -8.42 2.61 4.94
N ARG A 245 -9.58 2.60 5.60
CA ARG A 245 -9.71 2.21 7.02
C ARG A 245 -9.31 0.75 7.21
N LEU A 246 -9.86 -0.12 6.38
CA LEU A 246 -9.56 -1.55 6.34
C LEU A 246 -8.06 -1.82 6.13
N HIS A 247 -7.40 -1.08 5.23
CA HIS A 247 -5.96 -1.20 4.99
C HIS A 247 -5.09 -0.67 6.14
N ARG A 248 -5.61 0.28 6.93
CA ARG A 248 -4.87 0.91 8.04
C ARG A 248 -4.99 0.11 9.32
N ASN A 249 -6.19 -0.35 9.67
CA ASN A 249 -6.44 -1.17 10.85
C ASN A 249 -7.55 -2.19 10.55
N PRO A 250 -7.18 -3.38 10.03
CA PRO A 250 -8.16 -4.37 9.60
C PRO A 250 -8.95 -4.93 10.78
N VAL A 251 -8.29 -5.23 11.91
CA VAL A 251 -8.93 -5.79 13.11
C VAL A 251 -10.02 -4.86 13.62
N SER A 252 -9.69 -3.60 13.91
CA SER A 252 -10.68 -2.63 14.41
C SER A 252 -11.82 -2.38 13.42
N THR A 253 -11.52 -2.32 12.13
CA THR A 253 -12.54 -2.09 11.10
C THR A 253 -13.52 -3.26 11.03
N ILE A 254 -13.03 -4.50 11.08
CA ILE A 254 -13.87 -5.70 11.01
C ILE A 254 -14.63 -5.90 12.33
N GLN A 255 -14.00 -5.67 13.48
CA GLN A 255 -14.68 -5.72 14.78
C GLN A 255 -15.84 -4.73 14.84
N SER A 256 -15.66 -3.52 14.31
CA SER A 256 -16.75 -2.53 14.23
C SER A 256 -17.92 -3.02 13.37
N LEU A 257 -17.65 -3.72 12.26
CA LEU A 257 -18.70 -4.30 11.42
C LEU A 257 -19.40 -5.45 12.13
N VAL A 258 -18.63 -6.33 12.77
CA VAL A 258 -19.15 -7.46 13.54
C VAL A 258 -20.05 -6.99 14.69
N ASN A 259 -19.62 -6.01 15.47
CA ASN A 259 -20.43 -5.42 16.55
C ASN A 259 -21.75 -4.83 16.01
N GLN A 260 -21.69 -4.18 14.84
CA GLN A 260 -22.88 -3.63 14.19
C GLN A 260 -23.84 -4.73 13.71
N HIS A 261 -23.31 -5.85 13.22
CA HIS A 261 -24.10 -7.03 12.85
C HIS A 261 -24.78 -7.67 14.07
N GLN A 262 -24.03 -7.88 15.16
CA GLN A 262 -24.57 -8.40 16.43
C GLN A 262 -25.66 -7.51 17.01
N GLY A 263 -25.49 -6.18 16.97
CA GLY A 263 -26.51 -5.24 17.42
C GLY A 263 -27.81 -5.34 16.62
N LEU A 264 -27.71 -5.52 15.30
CA LEU A 264 -28.89 -5.75 14.44
C LEU A 264 -29.58 -7.08 14.75
N LEU A 265 -28.81 -8.15 14.94
CA LEU A 265 -29.36 -9.45 15.30
C LEU A 265 -30.08 -9.41 16.65
N THR A 266 -29.50 -8.78 17.67
CA THR A 266 -30.15 -8.63 18.98
C THR A 266 -31.45 -7.83 18.89
N VAL A 267 -31.53 -6.78 18.07
CA VAL A 267 -32.79 -6.05 17.83
C VAL A 267 -33.83 -6.96 17.16
N LEU A 268 -33.44 -7.77 16.18
CA LEU A 268 -34.33 -8.71 15.49
C LEU A 268 -34.81 -9.83 16.44
N GLU A 269 -33.93 -10.36 17.28
CA GLU A 269 -34.27 -11.36 18.32
C GLU A 269 -35.30 -10.80 19.32
N PHE A 270 -35.09 -9.57 19.81
CA PHE A 270 -36.05 -8.89 20.68
C PHE A 270 -37.40 -8.61 20.01
N GLN A 271 -37.42 -8.39 18.69
CA GLN A 271 -38.66 -8.22 17.92
C GLN A 271 -39.37 -9.55 17.68
N ALA A 272 -38.63 -10.63 17.43
CA ALA A 272 -39.17 -11.97 17.21
C ALA A 272 -39.78 -12.58 18.48
N LEU A 273 -39.24 -12.28 19.67
CA LEU A 273 -39.76 -12.74 20.97
C LEU A 273 -40.99 -11.95 21.47
N LYS A 274 -41.38 -10.87 20.78
CA LYS A 274 -42.55 -10.03 21.13
C LYS A 274 -43.83 -10.40 20.38
N TYR A 275 -43.76 -11.39 19.48
CA TYR A 275 -44.89 -11.97 18.76
C TYR A 275 -45.02 -13.44 19.12
#